data_AF-R1GM46-F1
#
_entry.id   AF-R1GM46-F1
#
_cell.length_a   1.000
_cell.length_b   1.000
_cell.length_c   1.000
_cell.angle_alpha   90.00
_cell.angle_beta   90.00
_cell.angle_gamma   90.00
#
_symmetry.space_group_name_H-M   'P 1'
#
loop_
_entity.id
_entity.type
_entity.pdbx_description
1 polymer ?
#
loop_
_entity_poly.entity_id
_entity_poly.type
_entity_poly.pdbx_seq_one_letter_code
_entity_poly.pdbx_strand_id
1 'polypeptide(L)'
;MYSSNITITSSYPKQILLIDFPTEAGEYESDALLLDFVSKLSTFLSANATAFNITTAWAADKPDTPPVAELLNTTYPLLISKEQTKLVRDPWYAEYAAAHDGRLPFVDPAPLARWAYGDNSSATIEEAVANKTEFMAWFNSSVLVPDAETCSSSLLLYIGSTEADVDYRNEYLEAPTVPYGFSTSRVSVFSEAPDMVVPSKFVPSLVGVMAC
;
A
#
# COMPACT_ATOMS: atom_id res chain seq x y z
N MET A 1 20.76 -0.21 -3.04
CA MET A 1 19.55 -0.97 -3.42
C MET A 1 18.95 -0.51 -4.76
N TYR A 2 19.10 0.76 -5.21
CA TYR A 2 18.51 1.18 -6.49
C TYR A 2 19.48 1.72 -7.56
N SER A 3 20.79 1.87 -7.30
CA SER A 3 21.63 2.72 -8.16
C SER A 3 22.14 2.10 -9.47
N SER A 4 22.12 0.78 -9.65
CA SER A 4 22.78 0.13 -10.80
C SER A 4 21.84 -0.34 -11.92
N ASN A 5 20.52 -0.13 -11.78
CA ASN A 5 19.53 -0.64 -12.74
C ASN A 5 18.33 0.33 -12.93
N ILE A 6 18.53 1.64 -12.75
CA ILE A 6 17.51 2.65 -13.05
C ILE A 6 17.72 3.13 -14.47
N THR A 7 16.71 2.90 -15.32
CA THR A 7 16.61 3.54 -16.63
C THR A 7 15.81 4.83 -16.47
N ILE A 8 16.44 5.98 -16.68
CA ILE A 8 15.73 7.27 -16.70
C ILE A 8 15.23 7.49 -18.13
N THR A 9 13.92 7.47 -18.30
CA THR A 9 13.24 7.73 -19.56
C THR A 9 12.48 9.05 -19.48
N SER A 10 12.32 9.73 -20.63
CA SER A 10 11.47 10.91 -20.79
C SER A 10 10.11 10.57 -21.40
N SER A 11 9.84 9.28 -21.63
CA SER A 11 8.56 8.78 -22.13
C SER A 11 7.70 8.36 -20.94
N TYR A 12 6.49 8.90 -20.88
CA TYR A 12 5.52 8.64 -19.83
C TYR A 12 4.26 7.99 -20.40
N PRO A 13 3.58 7.14 -19.63
CA PRO A 13 2.34 6.53 -20.07
C PRO A 13 1.27 7.59 -20.35
N LYS A 14 0.38 7.26 -21.28
CA LYS A 14 -0.70 8.15 -21.73
C LYS A 14 -2.04 7.85 -21.06
N GLN A 15 -2.02 7.01 -20.04
CA GLN A 15 -3.19 6.67 -19.24
C GLN A 15 -2.89 6.90 -17.75
N ILE A 16 -3.86 7.51 -17.06
CA ILE A 16 -3.85 7.73 -15.62
C ILE A 16 -5.09 7.05 -15.03
N LEU A 17 -4.89 6.12 -14.11
CA LEU A 17 -5.94 5.45 -13.35
C LEU A 17 -6.14 6.19 -12.03
N LEU A 18 -7.37 6.57 -11.71
CA LEU A 18 -7.70 7.33 -10.50
C LEU A 18 -8.50 6.48 -9.52
N ILE A 19 -7.93 6.17 -8.36
CA ILE A 19 -8.64 5.52 -7.26
C ILE A 19 -9.13 6.58 -6.27
N ASP A 20 -10.43 6.56 -6.00
CA ASP A 20 -11.13 7.39 -5.01
C ASP A 20 -11.05 8.91 -5.25
N PHE A 21 -10.67 9.36 -6.45
CA PHE A 21 -10.66 10.78 -6.78
C PHE A 21 -12.08 11.37 -6.92
N PRO A 22 -12.28 12.62 -6.46
CA PRO A 22 -13.56 13.31 -6.64
C PRO A 22 -13.85 13.54 -8.12
N THR A 23 -15.13 13.54 -8.49
CA THR A 23 -15.59 13.87 -9.85
C THR A 23 -15.98 15.35 -10.00
N GLU A 24 -16.29 16.01 -8.88
CA GLU A 24 -16.66 17.41 -8.80
C GLU A 24 -16.07 18.04 -7.55
N ALA A 25 -15.93 19.37 -7.55
CA ALA A 25 -15.42 20.08 -6.39
C ALA A 25 -16.55 20.41 -5.41
N GLY A 26 -16.30 20.24 -4.11
CA GLY A 26 -17.12 20.85 -3.06
C GLY A 26 -17.58 19.93 -1.93
N GLU A 27 -17.21 18.65 -1.94
CA GLU A 27 -17.43 17.75 -0.80
C GLU A 27 -16.39 18.03 0.30
N TYR A 28 -15.11 18.13 -0.09
CA TYR A 28 -13.99 18.48 0.78
C TYR A 28 -13.21 19.68 0.24
N GLU A 29 -12.51 20.38 1.13
CA GLU A 29 -11.63 21.51 0.78
C GLU A 29 -10.53 21.09 -0.22
N SER A 30 -10.12 19.82 -0.21
CA SER A 30 -9.12 19.25 -1.11
C SER A 30 -9.61 18.97 -2.53
N ASP A 31 -10.92 18.89 -2.79
CA ASP A 31 -11.40 18.33 -4.07
C ASP A 31 -10.96 19.15 -5.27
N ALA A 32 -11.10 20.48 -5.17
CA ALA A 32 -10.67 21.39 -6.22
C ALA A 32 -9.16 21.28 -6.49
N LEU A 33 -8.35 21.03 -5.45
CA LEU A 33 -6.91 20.86 -5.56
C LEU A 33 -6.54 19.53 -6.21
N LEU A 34 -7.23 18.44 -5.85
CA LEU A 34 -7.04 17.12 -6.45
C LEU A 34 -7.42 17.12 -7.94
N LEU A 35 -8.54 17.74 -8.29
CA LEU A 35 -8.98 17.91 -9.67
C LEU A 35 -7.99 18.77 -10.48
N ASP A 36 -7.52 19.89 -9.91
CA ASP A 36 -6.50 20.74 -10.55
C ASP A 36 -5.17 20.01 -10.76
N PHE A 37 -4.75 19.20 -9.78
CA PHE A 37 -3.56 18.36 -9.90
C PHE A 37 -3.69 17.35 -11.04
N VAL A 38 -4.79 16.59 -11.09
CA VAL A 38 -5.05 15.61 -12.15
C VAL A 38 -5.09 16.30 -13.51
N SER A 39 -5.74 17.46 -13.61
CA SER A 39 -5.83 18.24 -14.85
C SER A 39 -4.45 18.67 -15.37
N LYS A 40 -3.62 19.23 -14.49
CA LYS A 40 -2.24 19.65 -14.82
C LYS A 40 -1.37 18.47 -15.19
N LEU A 41 -1.44 17.37 -14.46
CA LEU A 41 -0.67 16.16 -14.75
C LEU A 41 -1.08 15.55 -16.10
N SER A 42 -2.38 15.41 -16.34
CA SER A 42 -2.93 14.92 -17.60
C SER A 42 -2.46 15.77 -18.79
N THR A 43 -2.47 17.10 -18.64
CA THR A 43 -1.99 18.03 -19.66
C THR A 43 -0.49 17.87 -19.90
N PHE A 44 0.31 17.85 -18.83
CA PHE A 44 1.76 17.71 -18.91
C PHE A 44 2.18 16.41 -19.60
N LEU A 45 1.53 15.30 -19.25
CA LEU A 45 1.81 13.98 -19.81
C LEU A 45 1.13 13.75 -21.16
N SER A 46 0.20 14.62 -21.58
CA SER A 46 -0.73 14.38 -22.68
C SER A 46 -1.47 13.03 -22.51
N ALA A 47 -1.93 12.77 -21.29
CA ALA A 47 -2.55 11.52 -20.87
C ALA A 47 -4.05 11.67 -20.61
N ASN A 48 -4.79 10.57 -20.67
CA ASN A 48 -6.20 10.50 -20.30
C ASN A 48 -6.34 9.94 -18.88
N ALA A 49 -7.07 10.65 -18.01
CA ALA A 49 -7.36 10.21 -16.65
C ALA A 49 -8.75 9.59 -16.54
N THR A 50 -8.81 8.37 -15.99
CA THR A 50 -10.04 7.58 -15.86
C THR A 50 -10.20 7.05 -14.45
N ALA A 51 -11.42 7.06 -13.92
CA ALA A 51 -11.74 6.42 -12.65
C ALA A 51 -11.46 4.92 -12.71
N PHE A 52 -10.88 4.38 -11.65
CA PHE A 52 -10.50 2.98 -11.52
C PHE A 52 -10.96 2.42 -10.17
N ASN A 53 -11.62 1.26 -10.20
CA ASN A 53 -12.05 0.56 -9.00
C ASN A 53 -11.39 -0.82 -8.97
N ILE A 54 -10.46 -1.00 -8.03
CA ILE A 54 -9.66 -2.22 -7.94
C ILE A 54 -10.49 -3.46 -7.57
N THR A 55 -11.52 -3.29 -6.74
CA THR A 55 -12.40 -4.38 -6.32
C THR A 55 -13.26 -4.88 -7.49
N THR A 56 -13.80 -3.95 -8.28
CA THR A 56 -14.57 -4.30 -9.48
C THR A 56 -13.69 -4.91 -10.55
N ALA A 57 -12.49 -4.37 -10.79
CA ALA A 57 -11.55 -4.90 -11.76
C ALA A 57 -11.10 -6.33 -11.37
N TRP A 58 -10.78 -6.56 -10.10
CA TRP A 58 -10.45 -7.89 -9.59
C TRP A 58 -11.58 -8.90 -9.82
N ALA A 59 -12.81 -8.54 -9.44
CA ALA A 59 -13.95 -9.45 -9.57
C ALA A 59 -14.26 -9.79 -11.03
N ALA A 60 -14.01 -8.86 -11.97
CA ALA A 60 -14.19 -9.09 -13.40
C ALA A 60 -13.11 -10.03 -13.97
N ASP A 61 -11.85 -9.84 -13.60
CA ASP A 61 -10.72 -10.61 -14.14
C ASP A 61 -10.52 -11.96 -13.44
N LYS A 62 -10.91 -12.07 -12.17
CA LYS A 62 -10.71 -13.22 -11.30
C LYS A 62 -12.02 -13.71 -10.65
N PRO A 63 -13.07 -14.05 -11.44
CA PRO A 63 -14.39 -14.39 -10.91
C PRO A 63 -14.42 -15.66 -10.06
N ASP A 64 -13.47 -16.57 -10.26
CA ASP A 64 -13.35 -17.84 -9.53
C ASP A 64 -12.53 -17.73 -8.23
N THR A 65 -12.05 -16.52 -7.90
CA THR A 65 -11.26 -16.26 -6.69
C THR A 65 -12.09 -15.52 -5.64
N PRO A 66 -11.75 -15.61 -4.35
CA PRO A 66 -12.37 -14.77 -3.33
C PRO A 66 -12.25 -13.27 -3.68
N PRO A 67 -13.17 -12.42 -3.21
CA PRO A 67 -13.02 -10.98 -3.31
C PRO A 67 -11.65 -10.52 -2.81
N VAL A 68 -11.02 -9.57 -3.49
CA VAL A 68 -9.66 -9.08 -3.13
C VAL A 68 -9.53 -8.69 -1.67
N ALA A 69 -10.57 -8.08 -1.10
CA ALA A 69 -10.61 -7.67 0.29
C ALA A 69 -10.60 -8.86 1.26
N GLU A 70 -11.21 -9.98 0.88
CA GLU A 70 -11.19 -11.23 1.65
C GLU A 70 -9.84 -11.95 1.48
N LEU A 71 -9.36 -12.08 0.24
CA LEU A 71 -8.08 -12.71 -0.09
C LEU A 71 -6.92 -12.09 0.69
N LEU A 72 -6.89 -10.76 0.79
CA LEU A 72 -5.80 -9.99 1.39
C LEU A 72 -6.07 -9.56 2.84
N ASN A 73 -7.23 -9.90 3.42
CA ASN A 73 -7.66 -9.45 4.75
C ASN A 73 -6.63 -9.76 5.84
N THR A 74 -6.08 -10.98 5.80
CA THR A 74 -5.11 -11.49 6.79
C THR A 74 -3.70 -11.58 6.23
N THR A 75 -3.51 -11.41 4.92
CA THR A 75 -2.20 -11.56 4.27
C THR A 75 -1.16 -10.60 4.84
N TYR A 76 -1.46 -9.30 4.90
CA TYR A 76 -0.54 -8.31 5.46
C TYR A 76 -0.22 -8.56 6.94
N PRO A 77 -1.21 -8.66 7.85
CA PRO A 77 -0.89 -8.85 9.27
C PRO A 77 -0.16 -10.17 9.52
N LEU A 78 -0.40 -11.23 8.74
CA LEU A 78 0.30 -12.50 8.89
C LEU A 78 1.78 -12.41 8.48
N LEU A 79 2.06 -11.82 7.31
CA LEU A 79 3.42 -11.62 6.81
C LEU A 79 4.25 -10.81 7.78
N ILE A 80 3.79 -9.61 8.16
CA ILE A 80 4.57 -8.74 9.06
C ILE A 80 4.77 -9.39 10.42
N SER A 81 3.77 -10.11 10.95
CA SER A 81 3.87 -10.66 12.30
C SER A 81 4.87 -11.80 12.36
N LYS A 82 4.76 -12.80 11.48
CA LYS A 82 5.64 -13.98 11.52
C LYS A 82 7.06 -13.69 11.01
N GLU A 83 7.22 -12.79 10.04
CA GLU A 83 8.57 -12.39 9.61
C GLU A 83 9.26 -11.51 10.65
N GLN A 84 8.55 -10.55 11.26
CA GLN A 84 9.16 -9.74 12.33
C GLN A 84 9.52 -10.57 13.55
N THR A 85 8.72 -11.58 13.92
CA THR A 85 9.09 -12.43 15.05
C THR A 85 10.34 -13.24 14.76
N LYS A 86 10.39 -13.89 13.60
CA LYS A 86 11.51 -14.71 13.15
C LYS A 86 12.81 -13.91 12.95
N LEU A 87 12.74 -12.74 12.32
CA LEU A 87 13.91 -11.97 11.91
C LEU A 87 14.37 -10.96 12.96
N VAL A 88 13.47 -10.49 13.83
CA VAL A 88 13.76 -9.41 14.78
C VAL A 88 13.53 -9.86 16.20
N ARG A 89 12.29 -10.22 16.58
CA ARG A 89 11.92 -10.51 17.98
C ARG A 89 12.78 -11.62 18.57
N ASP A 90 12.81 -12.78 17.92
CA ASP A 90 13.39 -13.99 18.51
C ASP A 90 14.93 -13.87 18.65
N PRO A 91 15.67 -13.39 17.62
CA PRO A 91 17.10 -13.10 17.77
C PRO A 91 17.38 -12.05 18.85
N TRP A 92 16.63 -10.94 18.84
CA TRP A 92 16.81 -9.85 19.79
C TRP A 92 16.52 -10.27 21.24
N TYR A 93 15.45 -11.04 21.46
CA TYR A 93 15.11 -11.57 22.77
C TYR A 93 16.19 -12.53 23.28
N ALA A 94 16.73 -13.40 22.43
CA ALA A 94 17.80 -14.31 22.81
C ALA A 94 19.07 -13.55 23.22
N GLU A 95 19.48 -12.55 22.44
CA GLU A 95 20.65 -11.72 22.74
C GLU A 95 20.46 -10.90 24.02
N TYR A 96 19.30 -10.25 24.17
CA TYR A 96 19.00 -9.45 25.35
C TYR A 96 18.95 -10.32 26.61
N ALA A 97 18.31 -11.50 26.55
CA ALA A 97 18.26 -12.43 27.66
C ALA A 97 19.66 -12.92 28.08
N ALA A 98 20.55 -13.19 27.12
CA ALA A 98 21.92 -13.59 27.41
C ALA A 98 22.72 -12.49 28.14
N ALA A 99 22.46 -11.22 27.85
CA ALA A 99 23.12 -10.07 28.47
C ALA A 99 22.47 -9.61 29.80
N HIS A 100 21.25 -10.06 30.10
CA HIS A 100 20.41 -9.48 31.15
C HIS A 100 19.75 -10.52 32.07
N ASP A 101 20.47 -11.57 32.44
CA ASP A 101 20.04 -12.60 33.40
C ASP A 101 18.71 -13.28 33.01
N GLY A 102 18.51 -13.51 31.71
CA GLY A 102 17.30 -14.14 31.18
C GLY A 102 16.09 -13.20 31.05
N ARG A 103 16.23 -11.91 31.35
CA ARG A 103 15.13 -10.94 31.19
C ARG A 103 14.85 -10.68 29.71
N LEU A 104 13.62 -10.23 29.42
CA LEU A 104 13.25 -9.71 28.11
C LEU A 104 13.23 -8.18 28.11
N PRO A 105 13.50 -7.54 26.96
CA PRO A 105 13.38 -6.09 26.84
C PRO A 105 11.90 -5.67 26.89
N PHE A 106 11.66 -4.41 27.26
CA PHE A 106 10.34 -3.82 27.06
C PHE A 106 10.08 -3.62 25.57
N VAL A 107 8.84 -3.88 25.15
CA VAL A 107 8.39 -3.71 23.77
C VAL A 107 7.09 -2.93 23.78
N ASP A 108 6.97 -1.98 22.85
CA ASP A 108 5.74 -1.23 22.70
C ASP A 108 4.53 -2.15 22.48
N PRO A 109 3.33 -1.77 22.96
CA PRO A 109 2.14 -2.61 22.84
C PRO A 109 1.75 -2.96 21.40
N ALA A 110 2.06 -2.11 20.42
CA ALA A 110 1.68 -2.32 19.03
C ALA A 110 2.41 -3.52 18.37
N PRO A 111 3.75 -3.64 18.42
CA PRO A 111 4.44 -4.87 18.02
C PRO A 111 3.97 -6.10 18.79
N LEU A 112 3.75 -5.99 20.11
CA LEU A 112 3.31 -7.13 20.94
C LEU A 112 1.97 -7.71 20.46
N ALA A 113 0.99 -6.85 20.17
CA ALA A 113 -0.32 -7.29 19.65
C ALA A 113 -0.19 -8.04 18.32
N ARG A 114 0.69 -7.57 17.42
CA ARG A 114 0.93 -8.20 16.11
C ARG A 114 1.65 -9.54 16.25
N TRP A 115 2.72 -9.58 17.06
CA TRP A 115 3.46 -10.82 17.29
C TRP A 115 2.58 -11.90 17.94
N ALA A 116 1.76 -11.52 18.92
CA ALA A 116 0.80 -12.45 19.53
C ALA A 116 -0.20 -13.01 18.50
N TYR A 117 -0.65 -12.20 17.54
CA TYR A 117 -1.46 -12.68 16.43
C TYR A 117 -0.70 -13.70 15.55
N GLY A 118 0.55 -13.39 15.20
CA GLY A 118 1.41 -14.30 14.43
C GLY A 118 1.67 -15.64 15.12
N ASP A 119 1.89 -15.62 16.43
CA ASP A 119 2.10 -16.83 17.25
C ASP A 119 0.84 -17.68 17.36
N ASN A 120 -0.34 -17.06 17.45
CA ASN A 120 -1.63 -17.75 17.58
C ASN A 120 -2.24 -18.18 16.24
N SER A 121 -1.75 -17.67 15.12
CA SER A 121 -2.28 -17.98 13.79
C SER A 121 -1.78 -19.33 13.27
N SER A 122 -2.72 -20.18 12.84
CA SER A 122 -2.45 -21.46 12.17
C SER A 122 -2.03 -21.29 10.71
N ALA A 123 -2.33 -20.15 10.09
CA ALA A 123 -1.98 -19.88 8.71
C ALA A 123 -0.46 -19.71 8.57
N THR A 124 0.12 -20.11 7.44
CA THR A 124 1.57 -20.10 7.23
C THR A 124 2.04 -18.86 6.48
N ILE A 125 3.35 -18.60 6.50
CA ILE A 125 3.94 -17.53 5.67
C ILE A 125 3.73 -17.88 4.20
N GLU A 126 3.86 -19.15 3.82
CA GLU A 126 3.72 -19.62 2.44
C GLU A 126 2.32 -19.38 1.88
N GLU A 127 1.26 -19.59 2.68
CA GLU A 127 -0.12 -19.27 2.31
C GLU A 127 -0.28 -17.75 2.07
N ALA A 128 0.28 -16.93 2.96
CA ALA A 128 0.23 -15.48 2.80
C ALA A 128 1.01 -15.01 1.55
N VAL A 129 2.18 -15.58 1.31
CA VAL A 129 2.99 -15.31 0.12
C VAL A 129 2.25 -15.73 -1.14
N ALA A 130 1.54 -16.86 -1.14
CA ALA A 130 0.73 -17.30 -2.27
C ALA A 130 -0.39 -16.30 -2.59
N ASN A 131 -1.16 -15.86 -1.59
CA ASN A 131 -2.22 -14.85 -1.78
C ASN A 131 -1.66 -13.51 -2.28
N LYS A 132 -0.53 -13.05 -1.71
CA LYS A 132 0.17 -11.85 -2.18
C LYS A 132 0.58 -12.01 -3.65
N THR A 133 1.20 -13.15 -3.99
CA THR A 133 1.71 -13.44 -5.33
C THR A 133 0.59 -13.49 -6.35
N GLU A 134 -0.58 -14.02 -5.98
CA GLU A 134 -1.75 -14.05 -6.86
C GLU A 134 -2.25 -12.63 -7.19
N PHE A 135 -2.32 -11.76 -6.18
CA PHE A 135 -2.65 -10.35 -6.38
C PHE A 135 -1.59 -9.64 -7.23
N MET A 136 -0.32 -9.83 -6.90
CA MET A 136 0.81 -9.24 -7.61
C MET A 136 0.81 -9.61 -9.09
N ALA A 137 0.62 -10.89 -9.40
CA ALA A 137 0.62 -11.38 -10.76
C ALA A 137 -0.50 -10.75 -11.59
N TRP A 138 -1.71 -10.67 -11.02
CA TRP A 138 -2.84 -10.00 -11.67
C TRP A 138 -2.59 -8.51 -11.87
N PHE A 139 -2.13 -7.81 -10.84
CA PHE A 139 -1.93 -6.38 -10.89
C PHE A 139 -0.90 -6.00 -11.96
N ASN A 140 0.20 -6.75 -12.04
CA ASN A 140 1.27 -6.53 -13.03
C ASN A 140 0.93 -7.07 -14.43
N SER A 141 -0.11 -7.90 -14.59
CA SER A 141 -0.56 -8.36 -15.91
C SER A 141 -1.75 -7.60 -16.48
N SER A 142 -2.56 -6.97 -15.61
CA SER A 142 -3.85 -6.40 -15.99
C SER A 142 -4.01 -4.92 -15.66
N VAL A 143 -3.34 -4.41 -14.62
CA VAL A 143 -3.52 -3.02 -14.13
C VAL A 143 -2.32 -2.16 -14.52
N LEU A 144 -1.17 -2.40 -13.91
CA LEU A 144 0.10 -1.72 -14.22
C LEU A 144 0.99 -2.66 -15.02
N VAL A 145 0.62 -2.85 -16.28
CA VAL A 145 1.35 -3.76 -17.18
C VAL A 145 2.71 -3.14 -17.53
N PRO A 146 3.84 -3.85 -17.35
CA PRO A 146 5.14 -3.34 -17.75
C PRO A 146 5.19 -2.96 -19.22
N ASP A 147 5.76 -1.80 -19.51
CA ASP A 147 5.96 -1.28 -20.87
C ASP A 147 7.44 -0.95 -21.12
N ALA A 148 7.95 -1.29 -22.31
CA ALA A 148 9.37 -1.13 -22.62
C ALA A 148 9.78 0.34 -22.85
N GLU A 149 8.85 1.21 -23.24
CA GLU A 149 9.10 2.61 -23.53
C GLU A 149 8.80 3.50 -22.31
N THR A 150 7.66 3.25 -21.66
CA THR A 150 7.14 4.07 -20.55
C THR A 150 7.27 3.44 -19.17
N CYS A 151 7.93 2.27 -19.08
CA CYS A 151 8.11 1.46 -17.87
C CYS A 151 6.82 0.76 -17.39
N SER A 152 5.68 1.45 -17.44
CA SER A 152 4.34 0.94 -17.15
C SER A 152 3.35 1.43 -18.21
N SER A 153 2.29 0.67 -18.47
CA SER A 153 1.20 1.04 -19.39
C SER A 153 0.37 2.23 -18.91
N SER A 154 0.32 2.44 -17.59
CA SER A 154 -0.45 3.50 -16.96
C SER A 154 0.25 4.01 -15.69
N LEU A 155 -0.13 5.22 -15.27
CA LEU A 155 0.11 5.73 -13.93
C LEU A 155 -1.12 5.48 -13.07
N LEU A 156 -0.95 4.94 -11.87
CA LEU A 156 -2.05 4.85 -10.92
C LEU A 156 -1.88 5.91 -9.85
N LEU A 157 -2.91 6.75 -9.69
CA LEU A 157 -3.03 7.74 -8.63
C LEU A 157 -4.07 7.28 -7.62
N TYR A 158 -3.74 7.38 -6.35
CA TYR A 158 -4.69 7.20 -5.26
C TYR A 158 -4.53 8.30 -4.22
N ILE A 159 -5.60 8.52 -3.46
CA ILE A 159 -5.60 9.48 -2.35
C ILE A 159 -5.28 8.72 -1.06
N GLY A 160 -4.19 9.11 -0.40
CA GLY A 160 -3.76 8.50 0.87
C GLY A 160 -4.59 8.96 2.08
N SER A 161 -5.19 10.15 2.00
CA SER A 161 -6.12 10.69 3.00
C SER A 161 -6.97 11.76 2.31
N THR A 162 -8.29 11.55 2.29
CA THR A 162 -9.29 12.48 1.75
C THR A 162 -9.71 13.50 2.79
N GLU A 163 -9.81 13.06 4.04
CA GLU A 163 -10.09 13.91 5.17
C GLU A 163 -8.78 14.52 5.66
N ALA A 164 -8.76 15.85 5.72
CA ALA A 164 -7.78 16.60 6.48
C ALA A 164 -7.97 16.35 7.99
N ASP A 165 -8.06 15.09 8.42
CA ASP A 165 -8.04 14.74 9.83
C ASP A 165 -6.70 15.21 10.36
N VAL A 166 -6.75 16.34 11.05
CA VAL A 166 -5.59 16.94 11.67
C VAL A 166 -5.29 16.07 12.89
N ASP A 167 -4.38 15.12 12.71
CA ASP A 167 -3.82 14.37 13.83
C ASP A 167 -3.05 15.35 14.73
N TYR A 168 -3.67 15.74 15.84
CA TYR A 168 -3.00 16.59 16.80
C TYR A 168 -1.98 15.75 17.57
N ARG A 169 -0.79 16.30 17.81
CA ARG A 169 0.27 15.64 18.61
C ARG A 169 -0.18 15.19 20.01
N ASN A 170 -1.29 15.72 20.49
CA ASN A 170 -1.81 15.53 21.84
C ASN A 170 -3.03 14.60 21.86
N GLU A 171 -3.34 13.96 20.73
CA GLU A 171 -4.47 13.06 20.61
C GLU A 171 -4.18 11.73 21.32
N TYR A 172 -5.15 11.26 22.09
CA TYR A 172 -5.07 9.96 22.73
C TYR A 172 -5.41 8.89 21.70
N LEU A 173 -4.47 7.98 21.46
CA LEU A 173 -4.65 6.87 20.53
C LEU A 173 -5.39 5.71 21.20
N GLU A 174 -6.20 5.03 20.40
CA GLU A 174 -6.84 3.77 20.78
C GLU A 174 -5.82 2.65 21.03
N ALA A 175 -6.26 1.61 21.73
CA ALA A 175 -5.44 0.44 21.97
C ALA A 175 -5.00 -0.19 20.62
N PRO A 176 -3.71 -0.61 20.47
CA PRO A 176 -3.26 -1.18 19.22
C PRO A 176 -4.00 -2.45 18.83
N THR A 177 -4.34 -2.56 17.54
CA THR A 177 -5.02 -3.72 16.97
C THR A 177 -4.19 -4.36 15.86
N VAL A 178 -4.57 -5.58 15.49
CA VAL A 178 -4.01 -6.27 14.32
C VAL A 178 -4.51 -5.56 13.05
N PRO A 179 -3.63 -5.20 12.10
CA PRO A 179 -4.00 -4.40 10.94
C PRO A 179 -4.66 -5.27 9.85
N TYR A 180 -5.88 -5.74 10.12
CA TYR A 180 -6.69 -6.48 9.16
C TYR A 180 -7.12 -5.60 7.96
N GLY A 181 -7.65 -6.27 6.94
CA GLY A 181 -8.31 -5.65 5.80
C GLY A 181 -7.37 -5.23 4.69
N PHE A 182 -7.99 -4.81 3.59
CA PHE A 182 -7.35 -4.30 2.39
C PHE A 182 -7.67 -2.81 2.24
N SER A 183 -6.65 -2.01 1.87
CA SER A 183 -6.81 -0.59 1.54
C SER A 183 -5.84 -0.22 0.43
N THR A 184 -6.14 0.86 -0.29
CA THR A 184 -5.35 1.31 -1.44
C THR A 184 -3.89 1.58 -1.07
N SER A 185 -3.63 2.07 0.14
CA SER A 185 -2.27 2.28 0.68
C SER A 185 -1.39 1.02 0.74
N ARG A 186 -1.98 -0.18 0.63
CA ARG A 186 -1.25 -1.47 0.64
C ARG A 186 -1.09 -2.07 -0.75
N VAL A 187 -1.64 -1.44 -1.79
CA VAL A 187 -1.57 -1.97 -3.16
C VAL A 187 -0.12 -2.13 -3.59
N SER A 188 0.73 -1.11 -3.40
CA SER A 188 2.17 -1.16 -3.73
C SER A 188 2.92 -2.23 -2.93
N VAL A 189 2.58 -2.40 -1.66
CA VAL A 189 3.16 -3.44 -0.79
C VAL A 189 2.86 -4.84 -1.33
N PHE A 190 1.64 -5.06 -1.84
CA PHE A 190 1.22 -6.35 -2.38
C PHE A 190 1.66 -6.57 -3.83
N SER A 191 1.63 -5.54 -4.69
CA SER A 191 2.00 -5.64 -6.10
C SER A 191 3.49 -5.50 -6.37
N GLU A 192 4.24 -5.03 -5.37
CA GLU A 192 5.66 -4.64 -5.51
C GLU A 192 5.89 -3.52 -6.53
N ALA A 193 4.83 -2.84 -6.97
CA ALA A 193 4.94 -1.64 -7.80
C ALA A 193 5.54 -0.50 -6.96
N PRO A 194 6.56 0.22 -7.47
CA PRO A 194 7.10 1.38 -6.80
C PRO A 194 6.03 2.44 -6.59
N ASP A 195 6.06 3.08 -5.43
CA ASP A 195 5.05 4.02 -4.98
C ASP A 195 5.74 5.24 -4.38
N MET A 196 5.28 6.42 -4.78
CA MET A 196 5.77 7.68 -4.24
C MET A 196 4.62 8.57 -3.82
N VAL A 197 4.84 9.27 -2.72
CA VAL A 197 3.87 10.22 -2.19
C VAL A 197 4.29 11.64 -2.60
N VAL A 198 3.39 12.34 -3.28
CA VAL A 198 3.56 13.76 -3.61
C VAL A 198 2.75 14.61 -2.64
N PRO A 199 3.39 15.45 -1.81
CA PRO A 199 2.68 16.33 -0.89
C PRO A 199 1.99 17.47 -1.64
N SER A 200 0.72 17.71 -1.31
CA SER A 200 -0.03 18.87 -1.78
C SER A 200 0.04 20.01 -0.73
N LYS A 201 -0.18 21.27 -1.17
CA LYS A 201 0.06 22.45 -0.30
C LYS A 201 -0.96 22.63 0.83
N PHE A 202 -2.12 21.98 0.76
CA PHE A 202 -3.18 22.07 1.77
C PHE A 202 -3.92 20.74 1.78
N VAL A 203 -4.10 20.19 2.98
CA VAL A 203 -4.52 18.80 3.28
C VAL A 203 -3.33 17.83 3.28
N PRO A 204 -3.20 16.92 4.27
CA PRO A 204 -2.33 15.73 4.19
C PRO A 204 -2.82 14.74 3.11
N SER A 205 -3.31 15.26 1.98
CA SER A 205 -3.70 14.48 0.81
C SER A 205 -2.41 14.09 0.10
N LEU A 206 -1.98 12.89 0.43
CA LEU A 206 -0.87 12.22 -0.21
C LEU A 206 -1.40 11.65 -1.52
N VAL A 207 -0.92 12.14 -2.66
CA VAL A 207 -1.14 11.43 -3.92
C VAL A 207 -0.07 10.38 -4.02
N GLY A 208 -0.47 9.11 -3.88
CA GLY A 208 0.40 7.99 -4.17
C GLY A 208 0.43 7.78 -5.68
N VAL A 209 1.62 7.70 -6.25
CA VAL A 209 1.88 7.48 -7.67
C VAL A 209 2.59 6.15 -7.81
N MET A 210 1.94 5.19 -8.46
CA MET A 210 2.55 3.91 -8.78
C MET A 210 2.98 3.82 -10.23
N ALA A 211 4.27 3.53 -10.44
CA ALA A 211 4.91 3.22 -11.71
C ALA A 211 6.20 2.43 -11.47
N CYS A 212 6.60 1.57 -12.42
CA CYS A 212 7.84 0.79 -12.37
C CYS A 212 9.12 1.63 -12.17
#